data_AF-A0A9E3QJ25-F1
#
_entry.id   AF-A0A9E3QJ25-F1
#
_cell.length_a   1.000
_cell.length_b   1.000
_cell.length_c   1.000
_cell.angle_alpha   90.00
_cell.angle_beta   90.00
_cell.angle_gamma   90.00
#
_symmetry.space_group_name_H-M   'P 1'
#
loop_
_entity.id
_entity.type
_entity.pdbx_description
1 polymer ?
#
loop_
_entity_poly.entity_id
_entity_poly.type
_entity_poly.pdbx_seq_one_letter_code
_entity_poly.pdbx_strand_id
1 'polypeptide(L)' 'MAEIVPSQRELEVLKVLWELGSGSVREVHQRMCPAGELAFNTVQTLLRIMEEKGLVGHRAE' A
#
# COMPACT_ATOMS: atom_id res chain seq x y z
N MET A 1 -1.35 21.17 11.58
CA MET A 1 -1.93 20.05 10.82
C MET A 1 -0.74 19.20 10.40
N ALA A 2 -0.61 17.95 10.87
CA ALA A 2 0.53 17.13 10.50
C ALA A 2 0.41 16.79 9.00
N GLU A 3 1.36 17.24 8.19
CA GLU A 3 1.46 16.86 6.80
C GLU A 3 1.86 15.38 6.74
N ILE A 4 0.89 14.50 6.51
CA ILE A 4 1.15 13.08 6.36
C ILE A 4 1.71 12.86 4.96
N VAL A 5 3.04 12.99 4.85
CA VAL A 5 3.75 12.75 3.59
C VAL A 5 4.08 11.26 3.47
N PRO A 6 3.56 10.56 2.45
CA PRO A 6 3.96 9.17 2.20
C PRO A 6 5.42 9.11 1.77
N SER A 7 6.13 8.10 2.27
CA SER A 7 7.45 7.71 1.79
C SER A 7 7.37 7.23 0.34
N GLN A 8 8.49 7.16 -0.39
CA GLN A 8 8.50 6.65 -1.78
C GLN A 8 7.76 5.32 -1.93
N ARG A 9 7.97 4.37 -1.00
CA ARG A 9 7.27 3.07 -1.03
C ARG A 9 5.76 3.19 -0.77
N GLU A 10 5.35 4.06 0.16
CA GLU A 10 3.93 4.30 0.47
C GLU A 10 3.23 4.99 -0.70
N LEU A 11 3.93 5.91 -1.39
CA LEU A 11 3.41 6.59 -2.58
C LEU A 11 3.18 5.60 -3.72
N GLU A 12 4.09 4.64 -3.93
CA GLU A 12 3.92 3.59 -4.93
C GLU A 12 2.72 2.69 -4.60
N VAL A 13 2.54 2.32 -3.33
CA VAL A 13 1.32 1.62 -2.87
C VAL A 13 0.06 2.44 -3.19
N LEU A 14 0.06 3.74 -2.88
CA LEU A 14 -1.07 4.63 -3.17
C LEU A 14 -1.39 4.70 -4.66
N LYS A 15 -0.37 4.84 -5.52
CA LYS A 15 -0.58 4.85 -6.97
C LYS A 15 -1.23 3.56 -7.45
N VAL A 16 -0.70 2.41 -7.00
CA VAL A 16 -1.24 1.09 -7.35
C VAL A 16 -2.69 0.95 -6.89
N LEU A 17 -2.99 1.36 -5.66
CA LEU A 17 -4.37 1.39 -5.14
C LEU A 17 -5.27 2.34 -5.95
N TRP A 18 -4.76 3.49 -6.38
CA TRP A 18 -5.51 4.46 -7.19
C TRP A 18 -5.83 3.91 -8.58
N GLU A 19 -4.90 3.18 -9.19
CA GLU A 19 -5.11 2.52 -10.48
C GLU A 19 -6.04 1.30 -10.38
N LEU A 20 -5.99 0.57 -9.27
CA LEU A 20 -6.87 -0.57 -9.00
C LEU A 20 -8.26 -0.13 -8.51
N GLY A 21 -8.39 1.06 -7.95
CA GLY A 21 -9.58 1.56 -7.25
C GLY A 21 -9.76 0.94 -5.85
N SER A 22 -9.61 -0.38 -5.76
CA SER A 22 -9.62 -1.15 -4.52
C SER A 22 -8.95 -2.50 -4.79
N GLY A 23 -8.06 -2.95 -3.91
CA GLY A 23 -7.31 -4.18 -4.12
C GLY A 23 -6.76 -4.76 -2.83
N SER A 24 -6.58 -6.08 -2.82
CA SER A 24 -5.99 -6.78 -1.67
C SER A 24 -4.48 -6.55 -1.59
N VAL A 25 -3.89 -6.75 -0.40
CA VAL A 25 -2.43 -6.69 -0.17
C VAL A 25 -1.65 -7.50 -1.22
N ARG A 26 -2.20 -8.64 -1.65
CA ARG A 26 -1.62 -9.52 -2.66
C ARG A 26 -1.59 -8.91 -4.06
N GLU A 27 -2.66 -8.23 -4.47
CA GLU A 27 -2.71 -7.56 -5.77
C GLU A 27 -1.77 -6.36 -5.79
N VAL A 28 -1.76 -5.58 -4.71
CA VAL A 28 -0.82 -4.47 -4.54
C VAL A 28 0.62 -4.98 -4.62
N HIS A 29 0.94 -6.07 -3.90
CA HIS A 29 2.26 -6.70 -3.93
C HIS A 29 2.64 -7.19 -5.34
N GLN A 30 1.74 -7.85 -6.06
CA GLN A 30 2.00 -8.30 -7.44
C GLN A 30 2.24 -7.13 -8.41
N ARG A 31 1.50 -6.04 -8.27
CA ARG A 31 1.66 -4.84 -9.12
C ARG A 31 2.94 -4.07 -8.81
N MET A 32 3.26 -3.91 -7.52
CA MET A 32 4.48 -3.24 -7.10
C MET A 32 5.73 -4.05 -7.38
N CYS A 33 5.63 -5.37 -7.29
CA CYS A 33 6.78 -6.26 -7.45
C CYS A 33 6.41 -7.51 -8.26
N PRO A 34 6.24 -7.35 -9.59
CA PRO A 34 5.92 -8.46 -10.47
C PRO A 34 7.06 -9.50 -10.53
N ALA A 35 8.30 -9.09 -10.25
CA ALA A 35 9.48 -9.95 -10.21
C ALA A 35 9.72 -10.64 -8.84
N GLY A 36 8.94 -10.30 -7.79
CA GLY A 36 9.06 -10.92 -6.47
C GLY A 36 10.27 -10.48 -5.64
N GLU A 37 10.96 -9.41 -6.03
CA GLU A 37 12.09 -8.82 -5.28
C GLU A 37 11.70 -8.27 -3.89
N LEU A 38 10.42 -7.96 -3.68
CA LEU A 38 9.89 -7.42 -2.42
C LEU A 38 9.14 -8.51 -1.67
N ALA A 39 9.36 -8.60 -0.35
CA ALA A 39 8.61 -9.52 0.49
C ALA A 39 7.16 -9.05 0.67
N PHE A 40 6.21 -9.98 0.62
CA PHE A 40 4.79 -9.69 0.89
C PHE A 40 4.57 -9.02 2.26
N ASN A 41 5.33 -9.47 3.27
CA ASN A 41 5.30 -8.88 4.61
C ASN A 41 5.65 -7.39 4.57
N THR A 42 6.61 -6.96 3.76
CA THR A 42 6.96 -5.54 3.65
C THR A 42 5.80 -4.69 3.14
N VAL A 43 5.08 -5.15 2.11
CA VAL A 43 3.87 -4.45 1.61
C VAL A 43 2.78 -4.45 2.67
N GLN A 44 2.58 -5.56 3.38
CA GLN A 44 1.63 -5.65 4.49
C GLN A 44 1.96 -4.67 5.63
N THR A 45 3.23 -4.57 6.04
CA THR A 45 3.68 -3.63 7.07
C THR A 45 3.49 -2.19 6.60
N LEU A 46 3.83 -1.86 5.35
CA LEU A 46 3.61 -0.52 4.79
C LEU A 46 2.13 -0.14 4.81
N LEU A 47 1.25 -1.03 4.33
CA LEU A 47 -0.19 -0.80 4.34
C LEU A 47 -0.72 -0.58 5.77
N ARG A 48 -0.21 -1.35 6.74
CA ARG A 48 -0.59 -1.20 8.14
C ARG A 48 -0.15 0.14 8.73
N ILE A 49 1.08 0.58 8.44
CA ILE A 49 1.58 1.91 8.84
C ILE A 49 0.76 3.02 8.16
N MET A 50 0.44 2.87 6.88
CA MET A 50 -0.37 3.82 6.13
C MET A 50 -1.80 3.90 6.68
N GLU A 51 -2.35 2.77 7.13
CA GLU A 51 -3.65 2.72 7.81
C GLU A 51 -3.61 3.42 9.17
N GLU A 52 -2.57 3.19 9.98
CA GLU A 52 -2.37 3.90 11.25
C GLU A 52 -2.20 5.41 11.04
N LYS A 53 -1.60 5.81 9.92
CA LYS A 53 -1.49 7.21 9.48
C LYS A 53 -2.80 7.78 8.93
N GLY A 54 -3.80 6.96 8.62
CA GLY A 54 -5.05 7.37 7.99
C GLY A 54 -4.94 7.67 6.48
N LEU A 55 -3.90 7.16 5.81
CA LEU A 55 -3.71 7.29 4.36
C LEU A 55 -4.53 6.29 3.56
N VAL A 56 -4.77 5.10 4.11
CA VAL A 56 -5.54 4.01 3.48
C VAL A 56 -6.52 3.44 4.48
N GLY A 57 -7.62 2.87 3.99
CA GLY A 57 -8.57 2.12 4.81
C GLY A 57 -8.75 0.72 4.24
N HIS A 58 -8.80 -0.29 5.11
CA HIS A 58 -9.26 -1.62 4.72
C HIS A 58 -10.80 -1.65 4.70
N ARG A 59 -11.37 -2.31 3.68
CA ARG A 59 -12.76 -2.75 3.69
C ARG A 59 -12.74 -4.26 3.80
N ALA A 60 -13.18 -4.80 4.94
CA ALA A 60 -13.52 -6.20 5.06
C ALA A 60 -14.98 -6.33 4.61
N GLU A 61 -15.19 -6.70 3.35
CA GLU A 61 -16.49 -7.15 2.84
C GLU A 61 -16.62 -8.67 2.97
#